data_AF-A0A3D1ABN4-F1
#
_entry.id   AF-A0A3D1ABN4-F1
#
_cell.length_a   1.000
_cell.length_b   1.000
_cell.length_c   1.000
_cell.angle_alpha   90.00
_cell.angle_beta   90.00
_cell.angle_gamma   90.00
#
_symmetry.space_group_name_H-M   'P 1'
#
loop_
_entity.id
_entity.type
_entity.pdbx_description
1 polymer ?
#
loop_
_entity_poly.entity_id
_entity_poly.type
_entity_poly.pdbx_seq_one_letter_code
_entity_poly.pdbx_strand_id
1 'polypeptide(L)'
;MGIYNGRLGSGAEGALSLLALANFAGAAAHSGLLYGPPWYALAAGWAGLFSGLVFWAGSRRSGAFWDPLRLRLGAMACGLWGLYLLFFSLGYSYWLLDIIFSILALLLWLGRGRAVFFISALGIFAVIGIRHTGNGFVMALLNLLLLALALWGGDFAEERLARKAAAAAGAPRRRKSPALAWATAALFVLLAIYVARPVYLMVNPPARHKALLALAPSFPIQPPETLSPQGARLRAHVVELADKIGERSAYQPDEQDQARDYIVAQLRADGYETKIMEYAAQRKSASGRTRPYYNIEARLLPANPAPDGAWVLGAHYDTAPGTPGADDNASAVAVMLEAARLLRSQAPAREIRFVAYSTEEPPSFTTRDMGSFRYMRYLKESGVKVYGLLNLEMLGYFNAKPKSQLFPPFMSLIHPDRGDFVSLTSNLGSYGLLKSVEKTWRQGSAFPLETVFLPAVPSALFISDHLNFWFSGERALMLTDTAYFRNPFYHQYGDTPDKLDYERMAAVTGAVTFVLKTQ
;
A
#
# COMPACT_ATOMS: atom_id res chain seq x y z
N MET A 1 56.89 -20.49 25.93
CA MET A 1 57.97 -19.67 25.38
C MET A 1 57.91 -19.79 23.86
N GLY A 2 57.61 -18.82 23.03
CA GLY A 2 57.34 -17.39 23.15
C GLY A 2 57.02 -16.89 21.73
N ILE A 3 56.23 -15.83 21.63
CA ILE A 3 56.06 -14.99 20.42
C ILE A 3 55.38 -15.67 19.21
N TYR A 4 54.04 -15.73 19.24
CA TYR A 4 53.22 -15.34 18.07
C TYR A 4 51.87 -14.80 18.59
N ASN A 5 51.97 -13.66 19.29
CA ASN A 5 50.87 -12.76 19.61
C ASN A 5 50.58 -11.85 18.39
N GLY A 6 50.33 -12.48 17.23
CA GLY A 6 49.99 -11.77 16.00
C GLY A 6 48.50 -11.47 15.99
N ARG A 7 48.13 -10.19 16.19
CA ARG A 7 46.85 -9.63 15.71
C ARG A 7 46.56 -10.21 14.33
N LEU A 8 45.30 -10.59 14.07
CA LEU A 8 44.81 -10.82 12.71
C LEU A 8 45.41 -9.74 11.81
N GLY A 9 46.36 -10.11 10.96
CA GLY A 9 47.07 -9.16 10.12
C GLY A 9 46.06 -8.42 9.24
N SER A 10 46.38 -7.19 8.88
CA SER A 10 45.62 -6.33 7.97
C SER A 10 45.14 -7.04 6.69
N GLY A 11 45.78 -8.14 6.28
CA GLY A 11 45.35 -9.00 5.18
C GLY A 11 44.08 -9.82 5.41
N ALA A 12 43.76 -10.26 6.63
CA ALA A 12 42.54 -11.03 6.92
C ALA A 12 41.31 -10.12 7.03
N GLU A 13 41.47 -8.94 7.64
CA GLU A 13 40.47 -7.87 7.64
C GLU A 13 40.30 -7.29 6.22
N GLY A 14 41.39 -7.18 5.45
CA GLY A 14 41.37 -6.82 4.04
C GLY A 14 40.63 -7.83 3.17
N ALA A 15 40.83 -9.14 3.38
CA ALA A 15 40.14 -10.21 2.66
C ALA A 15 38.64 -10.24 2.98
N LEU A 16 38.26 -10.05 4.25
CA LEU A 16 36.85 -9.95 4.67
C LEU A 16 36.18 -8.67 4.15
N SER A 17 36.92 -7.56 4.10
CA SER A 17 36.44 -6.30 3.53
C SER A 17 36.29 -6.40 2.01
N LEU A 18 37.19 -7.10 1.31
CA LEU A 18 37.10 -7.39 -0.12
C LEU A 18 35.93 -8.34 -0.44
N LEU A 19 35.66 -9.33 0.41
CA LEU A 19 34.50 -10.22 0.28
C LEU A 19 33.16 -9.50 0.54
N ALA A 20 33.13 -8.59 1.52
CA ALA A 20 31.98 -7.73 1.78
C ALA A 20 31.78 -6.71 0.64
N LEU A 21 32.88 -6.15 0.11
CA LEU A 21 32.86 -5.23 -1.03
C LEU A 21 32.45 -5.95 -2.32
N ALA A 22 32.86 -7.20 -2.54
CA ALA A 22 32.45 -8.01 -3.68
C ALA A 22 30.96 -8.42 -3.59
N ASN A 23 30.46 -8.75 -2.40
CA ASN A 23 29.02 -8.96 -2.18
C ASN A 23 28.21 -7.68 -2.33
N PHE A 24 28.73 -6.55 -1.84
CA PHE A 24 28.11 -5.23 -2.02
C PHE A 24 28.14 -4.80 -3.48
N ALA A 25 29.26 -4.98 -4.19
CA ALA A 25 29.37 -4.72 -5.62
C ALA A 25 28.46 -5.67 -6.42
N GLY A 26 28.31 -6.94 -6.03
CA GLY A 26 27.34 -7.86 -6.63
C GLY A 26 25.87 -7.43 -6.41
N ALA A 27 25.54 -6.91 -5.22
CA ALA A 27 24.21 -6.40 -4.89
C ALA A 27 23.91 -5.02 -5.50
N ALA A 28 24.92 -4.15 -5.62
CA ALA A 28 24.80 -2.79 -6.17
C ALA A 28 24.92 -2.76 -7.69
N ALA A 29 25.68 -3.67 -8.31
CA ALA A 29 25.89 -3.67 -9.75
C ALA A 29 24.69 -4.18 -10.55
N HIS A 30 23.76 -4.98 -9.99
CA HIS A 30 22.73 -5.63 -10.80
C HIS A 30 21.31 -5.51 -10.25
N SER A 31 20.59 -4.52 -10.79
CA SER A 31 19.15 -4.57 -11.02
C SER A 31 18.71 -5.76 -11.90
N GLY A 32 19.63 -6.50 -12.54
CA GLY A 32 19.32 -7.66 -13.39
C GLY A 32 19.25 -9.03 -12.70
N LEU A 33 19.71 -9.17 -11.46
CA LEU A 33 19.85 -10.50 -10.82
C LEU A 33 18.50 -11.10 -10.37
N LEU A 34 17.52 -10.24 -10.10
CA LEU A 34 16.13 -10.59 -9.77
C LEU A 34 15.20 -10.59 -11.00
N TYR A 35 15.73 -10.19 -12.17
CA TYR A 35 15.04 -10.16 -13.47
C TYR A 35 15.68 -11.09 -14.51
N GLY A 36 16.78 -11.77 -14.14
CA GLY A 36 17.51 -12.73 -14.96
C GLY A 36 17.03 -14.17 -14.77
N PRO A 37 17.58 -15.14 -15.52
CA PRO A 37 17.21 -16.54 -15.42
C PRO A 37 17.31 -17.10 -13.98
N PRO A 38 16.38 -17.97 -13.54
CA PRO A 38 16.29 -18.46 -12.16
C PRO A 38 17.57 -19.05 -11.55
N TRP A 39 18.48 -19.56 -12.40
CA TRP A 39 19.73 -20.17 -11.97
C TRP A 39 20.74 -19.17 -11.36
N TYR A 40 20.63 -17.87 -11.65
CA TYR A 40 21.47 -16.84 -11.03
C TYR A 40 21.13 -16.62 -9.56
N ALA A 41 19.83 -16.57 -9.22
CA ALA A 41 19.37 -16.47 -7.84
C ALA A 41 19.74 -17.72 -7.03
N LEU A 42 19.69 -18.90 -7.67
CA LEU A 42 20.14 -20.16 -7.09
C LEU A 42 21.65 -20.12 -6.75
N ALA A 43 22.50 -19.70 -7.68
CA ALA A 43 23.94 -19.60 -7.48
C ALA A 43 24.30 -18.58 -6.38
N ALA A 44 23.64 -17.42 -6.37
CA ALA A 44 23.81 -16.40 -5.35
C ALA A 44 23.33 -16.87 -3.95
N GLY A 45 22.25 -17.65 -3.90
CA GLY A 45 21.76 -18.25 -2.66
C GLY A 45 22.77 -19.21 -2.03
N TRP A 46 23.41 -20.06 -2.83
CA TRP A 46 24.48 -20.95 -2.36
C TRP A 46 25.74 -20.19 -1.92
N ALA A 47 26.12 -19.10 -2.60
CA ALA A 47 27.24 -18.25 -2.21
C ALA A 47 27.01 -17.55 -0.85
N GLY A 48 25.77 -17.12 -0.58
CA GLY A 48 25.36 -16.58 0.72
C GLY A 48 25.49 -17.61 1.85
N LEU A 49 25.01 -18.84 1.63
CA LEU A 49 25.15 -19.95 2.58
C LEU A 49 26.61 -20.30 2.87
N PHE A 50 27.45 -20.37 1.83
CA PHE A 50 28.87 -20.69 1.97
C PHE A 50 29.62 -19.60 2.75
N SER A 51 29.32 -18.32 2.46
CA SER A 51 29.85 -17.19 3.22
C SER A 51 29.46 -17.28 4.70
N GLY A 52 28.21 -17.67 4.99
CA GLY A 52 27.75 -17.92 6.36
C GLY A 52 28.61 -18.94 7.11
N LEU A 53 28.93 -20.07 6.47
CA LEU A 53 29.78 -21.11 7.05
C LEU A 53 31.21 -20.63 7.32
N VAL A 54 31.79 -19.82 6.43
CA VAL A 54 33.14 -19.25 6.61
C VAL A 54 33.19 -18.30 7.81
N PHE A 55 32.21 -17.39 7.94
CA PHE A 55 32.08 -16.51 9.10
C PHE A 55 31.89 -17.32 10.40
N TRP A 56 31.09 -18.39 10.36
CA TRP A 56 30.86 -19.26 11.52
C TRP A 56 32.13 -19.97 11.97
N ALA A 57 32.90 -20.51 11.03
CA ALA A 57 34.18 -21.16 11.31
C ALA A 57 35.22 -20.19 11.89
N GLY A 58 35.28 -18.96 11.35
CA GLY A 58 36.14 -17.89 11.87
C GLY A 58 35.81 -17.52 13.32
N SER A 59 34.51 -17.59 13.70
CA SER A 59 34.07 -17.29 15.06
C SER A 59 34.60 -18.26 16.13
N ARG A 60 35.02 -19.46 15.73
CA ARG A 60 35.57 -20.47 16.65
C ARG A 60 37.06 -20.27 16.94
N ARG A 61 37.72 -19.35 16.22
CA ARG A 61 39.17 -19.13 16.26
C ARG A 61 39.60 -17.78 16.85
N SER A 62 38.67 -16.89 17.20
CA SER A 62 38.97 -15.55 17.72
C SER A 62 39.00 -15.50 19.25
N GLY A 63 40.00 -14.78 19.80
CA GLY A 63 40.33 -14.81 21.23
C GLY A 63 39.63 -13.78 22.12
N ALA A 64 39.00 -12.74 21.56
CA ALA A 64 38.27 -11.71 22.32
C ALA A 64 36.77 -11.92 22.21
N PHE A 65 36.02 -12.02 23.31
CA PHE A 65 34.57 -12.36 23.34
C PHE A 65 33.69 -11.68 22.27
N TRP A 66 34.00 -10.43 21.91
CA TRP A 66 33.24 -9.64 20.93
C TRP A 66 33.48 -10.05 19.46
N ASP A 67 34.63 -10.63 19.11
CA ASP A 67 34.94 -11.07 17.75
C ASP A 67 34.21 -12.38 17.36
N PRO A 68 34.15 -13.43 18.20
CA PRO A 68 33.29 -14.59 17.99
C PRO A 68 31.83 -14.18 17.82
N LEU A 69 31.33 -13.26 18.65
CA LEU A 69 29.94 -12.84 18.57
C LEU A 69 29.63 -12.12 17.24
N ARG A 70 30.51 -11.21 16.80
CA ARG A 70 30.39 -10.52 15.51
C ARG A 70 30.41 -11.48 14.33
N LEU A 71 31.34 -12.44 14.35
CA LEU A 71 31.48 -13.43 13.28
C LEU A 71 30.28 -14.40 13.25
N ARG A 72 29.71 -14.78 14.40
CA ARG A 72 28.49 -15.62 14.47
C ARG A 72 27.26 -14.90 13.95
N LEU A 73 27.13 -13.61 14.24
CA LEU A 73 26.01 -12.81 13.73
C LEU A 73 26.12 -12.55 12.22
N GLY A 74 27.33 -12.28 11.72
CA GLY A 74 27.60 -12.22 10.29
C GLY A 74 27.31 -13.54 9.58
N ALA A 75 27.68 -14.66 10.19
CA ALA A 75 27.36 -16.00 9.68
C ALA A 75 25.85 -16.24 9.54
N MET A 76 25.08 -15.86 10.56
CA MET A 76 23.63 -15.99 10.57
C MET A 76 22.99 -15.11 9.49
N ALA A 77 23.44 -13.86 9.33
CA ALA A 77 22.92 -12.94 8.32
C ALA A 77 23.19 -13.45 6.88
N CYS A 78 24.40 -13.90 6.58
CA CYS A 78 24.73 -14.48 5.27
C CYS A 78 23.95 -15.78 5.00
N GLY A 79 23.77 -16.63 6.02
CA GLY A 79 22.99 -17.86 5.91
C GLY A 79 21.51 -17.59 5.61
N LEU A 80 20.88 -16.67 6.33
CA LEU A 80 19.49 -16.27 6.11
C LEU A 80 19.29 -15.61 4.74
N TRP A 81 20.24 -14.79 4.29
CA TRP A 81 20.22 -14.19 2.95
C TRP A 81 20.35 -15.25 1.84
N GLY A 82 21.25 -16.22 2.01
CA GLY A 82 21.39 -17.34 1.08
C GLY A 82 20.10 -18.16 0.97
N LEU A 83 19.48 -18.50 2.10
CA LEU A 83 18.18 -19.18 2.14
C LEU A 83 17.09 -18.37 1.44
N TYR A 84 17.03 -17.06 1.67
CA TYR A 84 16.07 -16.18 1.02
C TYR A 84 16.15 -16.26 -0.51
N LEU A 85 17.36 -16.17 -1.08
CA LEU A 85 17.55 -16.25 -2.54
C LEU A 85 17.25 -17.64 -3.11
N LEU A 86 17.53 -18.71 -2.35
CA LEU A 86 17.14 -20.07 -2.73
C LEU A 86 15.60 -20.21 -2.75
N PHE A 87 14.89 -19.74 -1.73
CA PHE A 87 13.42 -19.78 -1.70
C PHE A 87 12.80 -18.88 -2.76
N PHE A 88 13.41 -17.74 -3.08
CA PHE A 88 13.03 -16.88 -4.20
C PHE A 88 13.16 -17.61 -5.54
N SER A 89 14.27 -18.33 -5.78
CA SER A 89 14.47 -19.12 -7.01
C SER A 89 13.43 -20.23 -7.19
N LEU A 90 12.76 -20.63 -6.11
CA LEU A 90 11.69 -21.64 -6.09
C LEU A 90 10.28 -21.03 -6.19
N GLY A 91 10.15 -19.72 -6.41
CA GLY A 91 8.87 -19.06 -6.72
C GLY A 91 7.98 -18.72 -5.52
N TYR A 92 8.52 -18.75 -4.29
CA TYR A 92 7.74 -18.41 -3.10
C TYR A 92 7.88 -16.92 -2.70
N SER A 93 6.77 -16.26 -2.35
CA SER A 93 6.76 -14.87 -1.84
C SER A 93 6.49 -14.82 -0.33
N TYR A 94 7.34 -14.16 0.45
CA TYR A 94 7.24 -14.16 1.91
C TYR A 94 7.46 -12.79 2.57
N TRP A 95 6.36 -12.06 2.77
CA TRP A 95 6.26 -10.87 3.62
C TRP A 95 6.61 -11.15 5.10
N LEU A 96 6.45 -12.41 5.55
CA LEU A 96 6.77 -12.82 6.92
C LEU A 96 8.28 -12.83 7.20
N LEU A 97 9.10 -13.14 6.19
CA LEU A 97 10.55 -13.09 6.30
C LEU A 97 11.05 -11.65 6.43
N ASP A 98 10.43 -10.68 5.73
CA ASP A 98 10.77 -9.25 5.83
C ASP A 98 10.50 -8.70 7.24
N ILE A 99 9.43 -9.17 7.89
CA ILE A 99 9.10 -8.83 9.29
C ILE A 99 10.13 -9.45 10.25
N ILE A 100 10.49 -10.73 10.05
CA ILE A 100 11.51 -11.41 10.85
C ILE A 100 12.88 -10.72 10.72
N PHE A 101 13.26 -10.31 9.50
CA PHE A 101 14.48 -9.54 9.24
C PHE A 101 14.45 -8.16 9.93
N SER A 102 13.32 -7.47 9.89
CA SER A 102 13.15 -6.16 10.54
C SER A 102 13.24 -6.27 12.07
N ILE A 103 12.65 -7.31 12.66
CA ILE A 103 12.72 -7.59 14.10
C ILE A 103 14.15 -7.96 14.50
N LEU A 104 14.84 -8.79 13.73
CA LEU A 104 16.25 -9.15 13.96
C LEU A 104 17.18 -7.93 13.85
N ALA A 105 16.96 -7.04 12.89
CA ALA A 105 17.69 -5.78 12.75
C ALA A 105 17.46 -4.84 13.96
N LEU A 106 16.24 -4.80 14.50
CA LEU A 106 15.88 -4.02 15.69
C LEU A 106 16.50 -4.59 16.98
N LEU A 107 16.57 -5.92 17.09
CA LEU A 107 17.23 -6.60 18.21
C LEU A 107 18.76 -6.42 18.17
N LEU A 108 19.35 -6.35 16.97
CA LEU A 108 20.76 -6.03 16.76
C LEU A 108 21.09 -4.56 17.06
N TRP A 109 20.14 -3.62 16.88
CA TRP A 109 20.28 -2.20 17.24
C TRP A 109 20.44 -1.96 18.76
N LEU A 110 19.91 -2.85 19.60
CA LEU A 110 20.03 -2.75 21.06
C LEU A 110 21.42 -3.21 21.58
N GLY A 111 22.29 -3.76 20.72
CA GLY A 111 23.67 -4.13 21.03
C GLY A 111 24.69 -3.06 20.59
N ARG A 112 25.63 -2.69 21.47
CA ARG A 112 26.61 -1.60 21.28
C ARG A 112 27.73 -1.90 20.25
N GLY A 113 27.39 -2.19 18.99
CA GLY A 113 28.35 -2.40 17.90
C GLY A 113 27.83 -1.90 16.55
N ARG A 114 28.29 -0.73 16.10
CA ARG A 114 27.62 0.14 15.11
C ARG A 114 28.08 0.04 13.64
N ALA A 115 29.06 -0.82 13.30
CA ALA A 115 29.55 -0.93 11.91
C ALA A 115 28.84 -2.02 11.08
N VAL A 116 28.51 -3.16 11.71
CA VAL A 116 27.81 -4.28 11.04
C VAL A 116 26.36 -3.91 10.71
N PHE A 117 25.73 -3.13 11.59
CA PHE A 117 24.39 -2.55 11.39
C PHE A 117 24.30 -1.72 10.09
N PHE A 118 25.36 -1.01 9.73
CA PHE A 118 25.35 -0.09 8.59
C PHE A 118 25.39 -0.83 7.24
N ILE A 119 26.20 -1.90 7.15
CA ILE A 119 26.33 -2.71 5.92
C ILE A 119 25.05 -3.53 5.68
N SER A 120 24.44 -4.08 6.75
CA SER A 120 23.18 -4.82 6.65
C SER A 120 21.98 -3.92 6.35
N ALA A 121 21.92 -2.71 6.93
CA ALA A 121 20.87 -1.74 6.64
C ALA A 121 20.96 -1.21 5.20
N LEU A 122 22.16 -0.90 4.69
CA LEU A 122 22.36 -0.47 3.30
C LEU A 122 22.00 -1.55 2.28
N GLY A 123 22.28 -2.83 2.58
CA GLY A 123 21.86 -3.96 1.72
C GLY A 123 20.33 -4.10 1.66
N ILE A 124 19.65 -3.95 2.80
CA ILE A 124 18.18 -4.03 2.89
C ILE A 124 17.52 -2.83 2.19
N PHE A 125 18.06 -1.62 2.37
CA PHE A 125 17.53 -0.43 1.69
C PHE A 125 17.89 -0.35 0.21
N ALA A 126 19.01 -0.93 -0.22
CA ALA A 126 19.32 -1.11 -1.64
C ALA A 126 18.29 -2.06 -2.31
N VAL A 127 17.91 -3.15 -1.64
CA VAL A 127 16.89 -4.10 -2.16
C VAL A 127 15.49 -3.48 -2.17
N ILE A 128 15.13 -2.66 -1.17
CA ILE A 128 13.86 -1.92 -1.14
C ILE A 128 13.83 -0.79 -2.18
N GLY A 129 14.95 -0.06 -2.35
CA GLY A 129 15.08 1.06 -3.28
C GLY A 129 15.11 0.66 -4.75
N ILE A 130 15.59 -0.55 -5.07
CA ILE A 130 15.57 -1.11 -6.43
C ILE A 130 14.15 -1.44 -6.89
N ARG A 131 13.18 -1.56 -5.96
CA ARG A 131 11.86 -2.05 -6.35
C ARG A 131 10.95 -1.02 -7.03
N HIS A 132 11.01 0.30 -6.77
CA HIS A 132 9.89 1.16 -7.22
C HIS A 132 10.05 2.65 -7.56
N THR A 133 11.22 3.30 -7.63
CA THR A 133 11.22 4.78 -7.80
C THR A 133 11.71 5.36 -9.12
N GLY A 134 12.15 4.57 -10.11
CA GLY A 134 12.41 5.05 -11.48
C GLY A 134 13.42 6.20 -11.64
N ASN A 135 14.06 6.69 -10.57
CA ASN A 135 14.93 7.86 -10.61
C ASN A 135 16.17 7.63 -9.73
N GLY A 136 17.12 6.89 -10.30
CA GLY A 136 18.35 6.45 -9.61
C GLY A 136 19.28 7.59 -9.18
N PHE A 137 19.14 8.79 -9.76
CA PHE A 137 20.00 9.94 -9.46
C PHE A 137 19.73 10.56 -8.09
N VAL A 138 18.45 10.72 -7.72
CA VAL A 138 18.05 11.30 -6.42
C VAL A 138 18.46 10.38 -5.26
N MET A 139 18.38 9.06 -5.47
CA MET A 139 18.78 8.07 -4.48
C MET A 139 20.31 7.98 -4.32
N ALA A 140 21.06 8.12 -5.41
CA ALA A 140 22.51 8.24 -5.35
C ALA A 140 22.95 9.50 -4.57
N LEU A 141 22.26 10.63 -4.78
CA LEU A 141 22.55 11.88 -4.08
C LEU A 141 22.25 11.79 -2.57
N LEU A 142 21.12 11.21 -2.17
CA LEU A 142 20.77 10.96 -0.77
C LEU A 142 21.78 10.02 -0.08
N ASN A 143 22.23 8.97 -0.78
CA ASN A 143 23.24 8.06 -0.27
C ASN A 143 24.61 8.74 -0.10
N LEU A 144 25.01 9.60 -1.03
CA LEU A 144 26.24 10.39 -0.94
C LEU A 144 26.18 11.43 0.18
N LEU A 145 25.03 12.05 0.41
CA LEU A 145 24.82 13.05 1.46
C LEU A 145 24.81 12.42 2.86
N LEU A 146 24.24 11.22 3.00
CA LEU A 146 24.31 10.41 4.22
C LEU A 146 25.72 9.86 4.48
N LEU A 147 26.45 9.49 3.43
CA LEU A 147 27.87 9.11 3.51
C LEU A 147 28.74 10.29 3.97
N ALA A 148 28.51 11.48 3.41
CA ALA A 148 29.23 12.70 3.79
C ALA A 148 28.95 13.12 5.25
N LEU A 149 27.70 13.06 5.70
CA LEU A 149 27.31 13.29 7.10
C LEU A 149 27.91 12.25 8.07
N ALA A 150 28.06 11.00 7.63
CA ALA A 150 28.66 9.93 8.41
C ALA A 150 30.19 10.05 8.53
N LEU A 151 30.87 10.44 7.46
CA LEU A 151 32.31 10.70 7.46
C LEU A 151 32.64 11.94 8.31
N TRP A 152 31.87 13.01 8.18
CA TRP A 152 32.08 14.24 8.95
C TRP A 152 31.72 14.11 10.45
N GLY A 153 30.70 13.29 10.78
CA GLY A 153 30.31 13.00 12.17
C GLY A 153 31.22 12.01 12.91
N GLY A 154 32.00 11.21 12.17
CA GLY A 154 32.95 10.23 12.72
C GLY A 154 34.12 10.89 13.43
N ASP A 155 34.76 11.86 12.77
CA ASP A 155 35.92 12.57 13.32
C ASP A 155 35.56 13.39 14.56
N PHE A 156 34.40 14.05 14.57
CA PHE A 156 33.92 14.83 15.72
C PHE A 156 33.64 13.94 16.96
N ALA A 157 33.23 12.68 16.75
CA ALA A 157 32.96 11.74 17.83
C ALA A 157 34.23 11.06 18.34
N GLU A 158 35.18 10.73 17.47
CA GLU A 158 36.50 10.21 17.85
C GLU A 158 37.31 11.24 18.63
N GLU A 159 37.32 12.51 18.22
CA GLU A 159 38.02 13.56 18.95
C GLU A 159 37.42 13.80 20.35
N ARG A 160 36.09 13.62 20.47
CA ARG A 160 35.37 13.72 21.75
C ARG A 160 35.53 12.47 22.62
N LEU A 161 35.73 11.30 22.02
CA LEU A 161 36.03 10.03 22.69
C LEU A 161 37.50 9.95 23.11
N ALA A 162 38.43 10.49 22.33
CA ALA A 162 39.84 10.65 22.70
C ALA A 162 39.99 11.64 23.88
N ARG A 163 39.28 12.77 23.84
CA ARG A 163 39.18 13.71 24.97
C ARG A 163 38.52 13.07 26.21
N LYS A 164 37.49 12.24 26.04
CA LYS A 164 36.85 11.49 27.14
C LYS A 164 37.68 10.31 27.65
N ALA A 165 38.49 9.67 26.82
CA ALA A 165 39.41 8.59 27.20
C ALA A 165 40.61 9.16 27.97
N ALA A 166 41.12 10.32 27.55
CA ALA A 166 42.10 11.09 28.31
C ALA A 166 41.55 11.55 29.67
N ALA A 167 40.28 11.97 29.73
CA ALA A 167 39.60 12.31 30.98
C ALA A 167 39.21 11.08 31.84
N ALA A 168 38.98 9.92 31.22
CA ALA A 168 38.65 8.66 31.91
C ALA A 168 39.86 7.97 32.55
N ALA A 169 41.09 8.46 32.28
CA ALA A 169 42.30 8.02 32.98
C ALA A 169 42.34 8.49 34.46
N GLY A 170 41.35 9.27 34.94
CA GLY A 170 41.33 9.80 36.30
C GLY A 170 39.98 10.03 36.99
N ALA A 171 38.84 9.50 36.52
CA ALA A 171 37.54 9.74 37.18
C ALA A 171 36.69 8.47 37.40
N PRO A 172 35.95 8.35 38.52
CA PRO A 172 35.25 7.12 38.88
C PRO A 172 33.99 6.88 38.02
N ARG A 173 33.75 5.61 37.66
CA ARG A 173 32.62 5.17 36.83
C ARG A 173 31.28 5.45 37.50
N ARG A 174 30.46 6.35 36.92
CA ARG A 174 29.02 6.43 37.25
C ARG A 174 28.30 5.14 36.81
N ARG A 175 27.77 4.40 37.79
CA ARG A 175 26.92 3.23 37.60
C ARG A 175 25.59 3.70 36.97
N LYS A 176 25.27 3.26 35.75
CA LYS A 176 23.95 3.55 35.15
C LYS A 176 22.87 2.90 36.02
N SER A 177 21.85 3.66 36.43
CA SER A 177 20.83 3.15 37.34
C SER A 177 20.00 2.05 36.65
N PRO A 178 19.73 0.91 37.33
CA PRO A 178 18.87 -0.14 36.79
C PRO A 178 17.44 0.35 36.53
N ALA A 179 17.01 1.42 37.22
CA ALA A 179 15.72 2.07 37.03
C ALA A 179 15.47 2.56 35.59
N LEU A 180 16.48 3.10 34.90
CA LEU A 180 16.32 3.55 33.51
C LEU A 180 16.15 2.38 32.54
N ALA A 181 16.83 1.26 32.80
CA ALA A 181 16.68 0.05 32.00
C ALA A 181 15.29 -0.58 32.20
N TRP A 182 14.80 -0.65 33.44
CA TRP A 182 13.45 -1.10 33.75
C TRP A 182 12.36 -0.18 33.19
N ALA A 183 12.53 1.14 33.27
CA ALA A 183 11.60 2.10 32.65
C ALA A 183 11.54 1.95 31.13
N THR A 184 12.69 1.71 30.50
CA THR A 184 12.80 1.49 29.05
C THR A 184 12.13 0.16 28.65
N ALA A 185 12.39 -0.92 29.40
CA ALA A 185 11.75 -2.23 29.17
C ALA A 185 10.22 -2.15 29.36
N ALA A 186 9.75 -1.47 30.41
CA ALA A 186 8.33 -1.25 30.65
C ALA A 186 7.68 -0.46 29.50
N LEU A 187 8.34 0.58 29.00
CA LEU A 187 7.87 1.35 27.84
C LEU A 187 7.76 0.48 26.58
N PHE A 188 8.74 -0.38 26.31
CA PHE A 188 8.69 -1.31 25.17
C PHE A 188 7.58 -2.35 25.29
N VAL A 189 7.32 -2.88 26.50
CA VAL A 189 6.20 -3.80 26.75
C VAL A 189 4.86 -3.09 26.55
N LEU A 190 4.70 -1.87 27.07
CA LEU A 190 3.50 -1.07 26.86
C LEU A 190 3.28 -0.74 25.39
N LEU A 191 4.33 -0.39 24.65
CA LEU A 191 4.27 -0.15 23.21
C LEU A 191 3.92 -1.43 22.44
N ALA A 192 4.50 -2.57 22.81
CA ALA A 192 4.18 -3.86 22.20
C ALA A 192 2.70 -4.25 22.42
N ILE A 193 2.18 -4.04 23.63
CA ILE A 193 0.74 -4.26 23.93
C ILE A 193 -0.13 -3.29 23.13
N TYR A 194 0.27 -2.02 23.03
CA TYR A 194 -0.47 -0.98 22.31
C TYR A 194 -0.53 -1.25 20.79
N VAL A 195 0.53 -1.81 20.21
CA VAL A 195 0.59 -2.18 18.79
C VAL A 195 -0.05 -3.54 18.49
N ALA A 196 0.04 -4.50 19.42
CA ALA A 196 -0.41 -5.87 19.19
C ALA A 196 -1.90 -5.97 18.88
N ARG A 197 -2.76 -5.21 19.58
CA ARG A 197 -4.21 -5.34 19.40
C ARG A 197 -4.68 -4.88 18.01
N PRO A 198 -4.31 -3.69 17.49
CA PRO A 198 -4.74 -3.30 16.14
C PRO A 198 -4.16 -4.20 15.05
N VAL A 199 -2.90 -4.64 15.19
CA VAL A 199 -2.29 -5.60 14.25
C VAL A 199 -3.04 -6.93 14.28
N TYR A 200 -3.40 -7.44 15.47
CA TYR A 200 -4.20 -8.65 15.61
C TYR A 200 -5.56 -8.53 14.92
N LEU A 201 -6.26 -7.40 15.07
CA LEU A 201 -7.53 -7.17 14.38
C LEU A 201 -7.34 -7.10 12.86
N MET A 202 -6.24 -6.55 12.34
CA MET A 202 -5.97 -6.54 10.89
C MET A 202 -5.74 -7.95 10.33
N VAL A 203 -4.98 -8.80 11.02
CA VAL A 203 -4.66 -10.14 10.51
C VAL A 203 -5.71 -11.20 10.87
N ASN A 204 -6.74 -10.86 11.66
CA ASN A 204 -7.79 -11.77 12.10
C ASN A 204 -9.18 -11.24 11.72
N PRO A 205 -9.68 -11.55 10.51
CA PRO A 205 -10.97 -11.06 10.02
C PRO A 205 -12.16 -11.38 10.94
N PRO A 206 -12.30 -12.58 11.53
CA PRO A 206 -13.37 -12.85 12.49
C PRO A 206 -13.33 -11.95 13.74
N ALA A 207 -12.15 -11.74 14.32
CA ALA A 207 -11.99 -10.88 15.49
C ALA A 207 -12.29 -9.41 15.15
N ARG A 208 -11.84 -8.94 13.98
CA ARG A 208 -12.17 -7.62 13.44
C ARG A 208 -13.66 -7.43 13.27
N HIS A 209 -14.31 -8.36 12.58
CA HIS A 209 -15.74 -8.36 12.33
C HIS A 209 -16.52 -8.25 13.66
N LYS A 210 -16.19 -9.09 14.64
CA LYS A 210 -16.78 -9.03 15.98
C LYS A 210 -16.56 -7.69 16.68
N ALA A 211 -15.35 -7.13 16.58
CA ALA A 211 -15.03 -5.83 17.19
C ALA A 211 -15.81 -4.68 16.53
N LEU A 212 -15.92 -4.67 15.20
CA LEU A 212 -16.67 -3.67 14.45
C LEU A 212 -18.18 -3.81 14.67
N LEU A 213 -18.73 -5.03 14.68
CA LEU A 213 -20.13 -5.28 14.99
C LEU A 213 -20.53 -4.76 16.38
N ALA A 214 -19.66 -4.92 17.39
CA ALA A 214 -19.93 -4.38 18.73
C ALA A 214 -20.02 -2.85 18.75
N LEU A 215 -19.39 -2.17 17.79
CA LEU A 215 -19.43 -0.71 17.60
C LEU A 215 -20.57 -0.26 16.68
N ALA A 216 -21.29 -1.21 16.06
CA ALA A 216 -22.26 -1.00 15.00
C ALA A 216 -23.76 -0.89 15.39
N PRO A 217 -24.22 -0.54 16.62
CA PRO A 217 -25.66 -0.56 16.89
C PRO A 217 -26.42 0.73 16.52
N SER A 218 -25.82 1.74 15.88
CA SER A 218 -26.62 2.89 15.40
C SER A 218 -26.00 3.59 14.19
N PHE A 219 -26.60 3.37 13.03
CA PHE A 219 -26.42 4.20 11.84
C PHE A 219 -27.74 4.90 11.60
N PRO A 220 -27.78 6.22 11.36
CA PRO A 220 -29.01 6.85 10.93
C PRO A 220 -29.26 6.43 9.48
N ILE A 221 -29.79 5.23 9.28
CA ILE A 221 -30.38 4.84 8.00
C ILE A 221 -31.67 5.64 7.91
N GLN A 222 -31.67 6.66 7.08
CA GLN A 222 -32.89 7.40 6.82
C GLN A 222 -33.89 6.48 6.11
N PRO A 223 -35.17 6.51 6.51
CA PRO A 223 -36.19 5.78 5.77
C PRO A 223 -36.16 6.18 4.29
N PRO A 224 -36.32 5.24 3.34
CA PRO A 224 -36.23 5.54 1.91
C PRO A 224 -37.12 6.71 1.45
N GLU A 225 -38.27 6.89 2.10
CA GLU A 225 -39.24 7.96 1.84
C GLU A 225 -38.78 9.36 2.27
N THR A 226 -37.77 9.48 3.14
CA THR A 226 -37.24 10.77 3.59
C THR A 226 -35.98 11.19 2.84
N LEU A 227 -35.48 10.37 1.91
CA LEU A 227 -34.27 10.66 1.15
C LEU A 227 -34.48 11.87 0.23
N SER A 228 -33.43 12.67 0.09
CA SER A 228 -33.34 13.69 -0.94
C SER A 228 -33.47 13.05 -2.33
N PRO A 229 -33.86 13.81 -3.38
CA PRO A 229 -33.96 13.25 -4.73
C PRO A 229 -32.66 12.59 -5.22
N GLN A 230 -31.50 13.10 -4.78
CA GLN A 230 -30.20 12.49 -5.10
C GLN A 230 -29.95 11.23 -4.28
N GLY A 231 -30.22 11.26 -2.97
CA GLY A 231 -30.14 10.07 -2.11
C GLY A 231 -31.03 8.92 -2.62
N ALA A 232 -32.24 9.23 -3.08
CA ALA A 232 -33.16 8.25 -3.64
C ALA A 232 -32.63 7.61 -4.95
N ARG A 233 -31.99 8.38 -5.84
CA ARG A 233 -31.37 7.84 -7.07
C ARG A 233 -30.16 6.97 -6.76
N LEU A 234 -29.29 7.43 -5.85
CA LEU A 234 -28.15 6.63 -5.37
C LEU A 234 -28.63 5.30 -4.79
N ARG A 235 -29.67 5.33 -3.95
CA ARG A 235 -30.29 4.12 -3.42
C ARG A 235 -30.86 3.21 -4.50
N ALA A 236 -31.50 3.77 -5.52
CA ALA A 236 -32.03 2.98 -6.63
C ALA A 236 -30.92 2.23 -7.38
N HIS A 237 -29.77 2.87 -7.64
CA HIS A 237 -28.61 2.22 -8.25
C HIS A 237 -28.05 1.10 -7.38
N VAL A 238 -27.87 1.34 -6.08
CA VAL A 238 -27.35 0.34 -5.15
C VAL A 238 -28.31 -0.85 -5.02
N VAL A 239 -29.62 -0.61 -4.89
CA VAL A 239 -30.62 -1.69 -4.82
C VAL A 239 -30.67 -2.51 -6.11
N GLU A 240 -30.56 -1.89 -7.28
CA GLU A 240 -30.51 -2.64 -8.52
C GLU A 240 -29.29 -3.56 -8.58
N LEU A 241 -28.10 -3.01 -8.29
CA LEU A 241 -26.85 -3.74 -8.38
C LEU A 241 -26.73 -4.83 -7.30
N ALA A 242 -26.96 -4.48 -6.03
CA ALA A 242 -26.63 -5.34 -4.90
C ALA A 242 -27.80 -6.18 -4.36
N ASP A 243 -29.05 -5.84 -4.64
CA ASP A 243 -30.21 -6.62 -4.18
C ASP A 243 -30.88 -7.39 -5.32
N LYS A 244 -31.23 -6.71 -6.42
CA LYS A 244 -31.91 -7.37 -7.55
C LYS A 244 -30.98 -8.22 -8.41
N ILE A 245 -29.82 -7.68 -8.80
CA ILE A 245 -28.79 -8.45 -9.52
C ILE A 245 -28.03 -9.33 -8.52
N GLY A 246 -27.68 -8.80 -7.36
CA GLY A 246 -27.04 -9.55 -6.28
C GLY A 246 -25.54 -9.68 -6.47
N GLU A 247 -24.98 -10.85 -6.17
CA GLU A 247 -23.54 -11.11 -6.29
C GLU A 247 -23.05 -10.98 -7.75
N ARG A 248 -21.99 -10.18 -7.97
CA ARG A 248 -21.40 -9.93 -9.30
C ARG A 248 -19.95 -10.42 -9.36
N SER A 249 -19.64 -11.50 -8.64
CA SER A 249 -18.28 -12.04 -8.55
C SER A 249 -17.86 -12.74 -9.85
N ALA A 250 -16.57 -13.08 -9.96
CA ALA A 250 -16.04 -13.86 -11.08
C ALA A 250 -16.75 -15.21 -11.30
N TYR A 251 -17.48 -15.70 -10.29
CA TYR A 251 -18.24 -16.95 -10.32
C TYR A 251 -19.70 -16.76 -10.76
N GLN A 252 -20.16 -15.51 -10.87
CA GLN A 252 -21.53 -15.10 -11.25
C GLN A 252 -21.52 -14.34 -12.59
N PRO A 253 -21.30 -15.04 -13.71
CA PRO A 253 -21.04 -14.42 -15.00
C PRO A 253 -22.27 -13.73 -15.61
N ASP A 254 -23.47 -14.19 -15.30
CA ASP A 254 -24.72 -13.66 -15.84
C ASP A 254 -25.07 -12.37 -15.10
N GLU A 255 -24.89 -12.34 -13.78
CA GLU A 255 -25.06 -11.18 -12.91
C GLU A 255 -24.05 -10.07 -13.24
N GLN A 256 -22.79 -10.42 -13.56
CA GLN A 256 -21.83 -9.44 -14.09
C GLN A 256 -22.29 -8.84 -15.43
N ASP A 257 -22.82 -9.66 -16.34
CA ASP A 257 -23.31 -9.18 -17.64
C ASP A 257 -24.57 -8.29 -17.45
N GLN A 258 -25.46 -8.64 -16.51
CA GLN A 258 -26.61 -7.81 -16.12
C GLN A 258 -26.18 -6.47 -15.52
N ALA A 259 -25.16 -6.47 -14.64
CA ALA A 259 -24.62 -5.24 -14.07
C ALA A 259 -23.99 -4.34 -15.14
N ARG A 260 -23.25 -4.93 -16.08
CA ARG A 260 -22.72 -4.21 -17.26
C ARG A 260 -23.86 -3.56 -18.04
N ASP A 261 -24.90 -4.32 -18.36
CA ASP A 261 -26.02 -3.84 -19.17
C ASP A 261 -26.80 -2.75 -18.44
N TYR A 262 -26.96 -2.87 -17.13
CA TYR A 262 -27.55 -1.82 -16.29
C TYR A 262 -26.73 -0.52 -16.34
N ILE A 263 -25.43 -0.57 -16.09
CA ILE A 263 -24.54 0.60 -16.09
C ILE A 263 -24.56 1.28 -17.47
N VAL A 264 -24.51 0.49 -18.55
CA VAL A 264 -24.62 1.00 -19.92
C VAL A 264 -25.97 1.68 -20.15
N ALA A 265 -27.07 1.08 -19.68
CA ALA A 265 -28.40 1.66 -19.83
C ALA A 265 -28.54 2.99 -19.08
N GLN A 266 -28.02 3.10 -17.85
CA GLN A 266 -28.05 4.35 -17.08
C GLN A 266 -27.26 5.46 -17.78
N LEU A 267 -26.01 5.18 -18.17
CA LEU A 267 -25.19 6.17 -18.89
C LEU A 267 -25.83 6.63 -20.20
N ARG A 268 -26.45 5.72 -20.96
CA ARG A 268 -27.17 6.06 -22.20
C ARG A 268 -28.43 6.86 -21.95
N ALA A 269 -29.18 6.56 -20.89
CA ALA A 269 -30.35 7.34 -20.49
C ALA A 269 -29.98 8.80 -20.16
N ASP A 270 -28.78 9.01 -19.61
CA ASP A 270 -28.20 10.34 -19.37
C ASP A 270 -27.57 10.97 -20.63
N GLY A 271 -27.72 10.34 -21.80
CA GLY A 271 -27.29 10.89 -23.08
C GLY A 271 -25.80 10.77 -23.36
N TYR A 272 -25.12 9.80 -22.74
CA TYR A 272 -23.73 9.44 -23.07
C TYR A 272 -23.67 8.35 -24.15
N GLU A 273 -22.68 8.47 -25.02
CA GLU A 273 -22.20 7.32 -25.78
C GLU A 273 -21.32 6.43 -24.88
N THR A 274 -21.57 5.13 -24.94
CA THR A 274 -20.88 4.14 -24.11
C THR A 274 -20.02 3.22 -24.97
N LYS A 275 -18.76 3.03 -24.58
CA LYS A 275 -17.86 2.03 -25.14
C LYS A 275 -17.73 0.85 -24.19
N ILE A 276 -18.05 -0.34 -24.69
CA ILE A 276 -17.82 -1.60 -23.98
C ILE A 276 -16.49 -2.17 -24.47
N MET A 277 -15.57 -2.45 -23.55
CA MET A 277 -14.22 -2.93 -23.83
C MET A 277 -14.05 -4.35 -23.32
N GLU A 278 -14.08 -5.30 -24.25
CA GLU A 278 -13.81 -6.71 -23.99
C GLU A 278 -12.30 -6.95 -23.74
N TYR A 279 -11.95 -7.83 -22.80
CA TYR A 279 -10.58 -8.30 -22.65
C TYR A 279 -10.49 -9.81 -22.37
N ALA A 280 -9.36 -10.38 -22.79
CA ALA A 280 -9.14 -11.82 -22.94
C ALA A 280 -9.09 -12.66 -21.65
N ALA A 281 -9.30 -12.05 -20.48
CA ALA A 281 -9.50 -12.82 -19.26
C ALA A 281 -10.82 -13.60 -19.41
N GLN A 282 -10.74 -14.92 -19.24
CA GLN A 282 -11.84 -15.85 -19.56
C GLN A 282 -12.38 -16.47 -18.28
N ARG A 283 -13.70 -16.38 -18.08
CA ARG A 283 -14.43 -17.09 -17.02
C ARG A 283 -15.26 -18.22 -17.58
N LYS A 284 -15.39 -19.32 -16.85
CA LYS A 284 -16.33 -20.41 -17.19
C LYS A 284 -17.66 -20.12 -16.52
N SER A 285 -18.74 -20.10 -17.29
CA SER A 285 -20.09 -20.00 -16.74
C SER A 285 -20.55 -21.31 -16.11
N ALA A 286 -21.67 -21.25 -15.36
CA ALA A 286 -22.34 -22.44 -14.84
C ALA A 286 -22.72 -23.44 -15.94
N SER A 287 -22.97 -22.95 -17.16
CA SER A 287 -23.23 -23.77 -18.36
C SER A 287 -21.96 -24.27 -19.07
N GLY A 288 -20.77 -24.07 -18.48
CA GLY A 288 -19.48 -24.44 -19.06
C GLY A 288 -19.01 -23.56 -20.22
N ARG A 289 -19.72 -22.47 -20.55
CA ARG A 289 -19.35 -21.55 -21.64
C ARG A 289 -18.29 -20.56 -21.15
N THR A 290 -17.29 -20.33 -21.97
CA THR A 290 -16.31 -19.28 -21.71
C THR A 290 -16.90 -17.91 -22.07
N ARG A 291 -16.88 -16.96 -21.13
CA ARG A 291 -17.28 -15.57 -21.37
C ARG A 291 -16.12 -14.61 -21.08
N PRO A 292 -15.97 -13.54 -21.87
CA PRO A 292 -14.96 -12.52 -21.61
C PRO A 292 -15.47 -11.50 -20.59
N TYR A 293 -14.57 -10.75 -19.98
CA TYR A 293 -14.91 -9.63 -19.10
C TYR A 293 -14.96 -8.30 -19.86
N TYR A 294 -15.62 -7.31 -19.25
CA TYR A 294 -15.91 -6.04 -19.90
C TYR A 294 -15.64 -4.85 -18.97
N ASN A 295 -14.90 -3.87 -19.47
CA ASN A 295 -14.94 -2.53 -18.89
C ASN A 295 -15.94 -1.67 -19.67
N ILE A 296 -16.51 -0.66 -19.01
CA ILE A 296 -17.47 0.26 -19.61
C ILE A 296 -16.89 1.66 -19.50
N GLU A 297 -16.89 2.42 -20.59
CA GLU A 297 -16.45 3.81 -20.59
C GLU A 297 -17.55 4.70 -21.19
N ALA A 298 -17.83 5.82 -20.54
CA ALA A 298 -18.53 6.96 -21.11
C ALA A 298 -17.64 8.20 -21.04
N ARG A 299 -17.77 9.10 -22.01
CA ARG A 299 -16.90 10.28 -22.13
C ARG A 299 -17.73 11.55 -22.13
N LEU A 300 -17.31 12.53 -21.34
CA LEU A 300 -17.73 13.92 -21.45
C LEU A 300 -16.60 14.74 -22.08
N LEU A 301 -16.82 15.21 -23.30
CA LEU A 301 -15.85 16.03 -24.01
C LEU A 301 -16.04 17.51 -23.65
N PRO A 302 -14.94 18.24 -23.36
CA PRO A 302 -15.00 19.68 -23.17
C PRO A 302 -15.13 20.38 -24.53
N ALA A 303 -15.68 21.60 -24.55
CA ALA A 303 -15.74 22.38 -25.79
C ALA A 303 -14.33 22.77 -26.29
N ASN A 304 -13.44 23.11 -25.35
CA ASN A 304 -12.04 23.43 -25.61
C ASN A 304 -11.15 22.62 -24.63
N PRO A 305 -10.60 21.48 -25.06
CA PRO A 305 -9.85 20.60 -24.16
C PRO A 305 -8.53 21.23 -23.70
N ALA A 306 -8.30 21.25 -22.39
CA ALA A 306 -6.98 21.58 -21.86
C ALA A 306 -5.93 20.54 -22.33
N PRO A 307 -4.66 20.95 -22.54
CA PRO A 307 -3.65 20.11 -23.18
C PRO A 307 -3.04 19.03 -22.26
N ASP A 308 -3.38 19.04 -20.96
CA ASP A 308 -2.75 18.27 -19.89
C ASP A 308 -3.47 16.95 -19.55
N GLY A 309 -4.44 16.52 -20.37
CA GLY A 309 -5.02 15.18 -20.37
C GLY A 309 -6.43 15.08 -19.81
N ALA A 310 -6.96 13.86 -19.78
CA ALA A 310 -8.31 13.57 -19.30
C ALA A 310 -8.33 13.21 -17.81
N TRP A 311 -9.42 13.56 -17.12
CA TRP A 311 -9.80 12.91 -15.88
C TRP A 311 -10.33 11.51 -16.15
N VAL A 312 -9.97 10.57 -15.29
CA VAL A 312 -10.64 9.27 -15.18
C VAL A 312 -11.36 9.24 -13.83
N LEU A 313 -12.67 9.02 -13.85
CA LEU A 313 -13.47 8.68 -12.66
C LEU A 313 -13.78 7.19 -12.74
N GLY A 314 -13.13 6.39 -11.91
CA GLY A 314 -13.19 4.93 -11.96
C GLY A 314 -13.90 4.31 -10.77
N ALA A 315 -14.61 3.21 -10.96
CA ALA A 315 -15.14 2.34 -9.90
C ALA A 315 -15.25 0.90 -10.43
N HIS A 316 -14.99 -0.12 -9.62
CA HIS A 316 -15.28 -1.50 -10.05
C HIS A 316 -16.73 -1.87 -9.78
N TYR A 317 -17.29 -2.76 -10.60
CA TYR A 317 -18.69 -3.19 -10.50
C TYR A 317 -18.87 -4.67 -10.14
N ASP A 318 -17.79 -5.46 -10.14
CA ASP A 318 -17.79 -6.82 -9.59
C ASP A 318 -17.80 -6.80 -8.06
N THR A 319 -17.99 -7.97 -7.45
CA THR A 319 -18.04 -8.15 -5.99
C THR A 319 -17.11 -9.26 -5.53
N ALA A 320 -16.69 -9.20 -4.27
CA ALA A 320 -16.16 -10.35 -3.59
C ALA A 320 -17.10 -11.58 -3.72
N PRO A 321 -16.54 -12.80 -3.78
CA PRO A 321 -17.36 -14.02 -3.85
C PRO A 321 -18.28 -14.17 -2.63
N GLY A 322 -19.55 -14.48 -2.89
CA GLY A 322 -20.57 -14.69 -1.86
C GLY A 322 -21.09 -13.43 -1.17
N THR A 323 -20.86 -12.24 -1.73
CA THR A 323 -21.37 -10.97 -1.19
C THR A 323 -22.34 -10.28 -2.17
N PRO A 324 -23.36 -9.58 -1.67
CA PRO A 324 -24.20 -8.72 -2.51
C PRO A 324 -23.44 -7.47 -3.01
N GLY A 325 -22.51 -6.96 -2.22
CA GLY A 325 -21.60 -5.89 -2.62
C GLY A 325 -22.28 -4.52 -2.73
N ALA A 326 -23.05 -4.14 -1.70
CA ALA A 326 -23.76 -2.86 -1.66
C ALA A 326 -22.80 -1.68 -1.43
N ASP A 327 -21.98 -1.75 -0.38
CA ASP A 327 -20.89 -0.80 -0.18
C ASP A 327 -19.74 -1.11 -1.14
N ASP A 328 -19.42 -2.40 -1.31
CA ASP A 328 -18.29 -2.92 -2.08
C ASP A 328 -18.72 -3.69 -3.35
N ASN A 329 -18.92 -3.02 -4.50
CA ASN A 329 -18.66 -1.60 -4.71
C ASN A 329 -19.80 -0.86 -5.43
N ALA A 330 -21.04 -1.32 -5.26
CA ALA A 330 -22.21 -0.69 -5.86
C ALA A 330 -22.37 0.78 -5.43
N SER A 331 -21.95 1.14 -4.21
CA SER A 331 -21.96 2.51 -3.70
C SER A 331 -21.12 3.46 -4.57
N ALA A 332 -19.90 3.07 -4.96
CA ALA A 332 -19.02 3.86 -5.81
C ALA A 332 -19.52 3.93 -7.25
N VAL A 333 -20.06 2.82 -7.79
CA VAL A 333 -20.70 2.83 -9.11
C VAL A 333 -21.89 3.79 -9.14
N ALA A 334 -22.71 3.80 -8.08
CA ALA A 334 -23.82 4.74 -7.96
C ALA A 334 -23.35 6.21 -7.93
N VAL A 335 -22.29 6.52 -7.17
CA VAL A 335 -21.67 7.86 -7.16
C VAL A 335 -21.13 8.23 -8.54
N MET A 336 -20.49 7.30 -9.26
CA MET A 336 -19.99 7.53 -10.63
C MET A 336 -21.14 7.84 -11.60
N LEU A 337 -22.23 7.07 -11.56
CA LEU A 337 -23.41 7.27 -12.41
C LEU A 337 -24.07 8.62 -12.14
N GLU A 338 -24.31 8.97 -10.87
CA GLU A 338 -24.91 10.26 -10.52
C GLU A 338 -23.97 11.45 -10.82
N ALA A 339 -22.65 11.28 -10.68
CA ALA A 339 -21.69 12.30 -11.10
C ALA A 339 -21.74 12.52 -12.62
N ALA A 340 -21.83 11.45 -13.42
CA ALA A 340 -22.00 11.54 -14.87
C ALA A 340 -23.29 12.31 -15.21
N ARG A 341 -24.43 11.94 -14.62
CA ARG A 341 -25.71 12.62 -14.82
C ARG A 341 -25.63 14.12 -14.52
N LEU A 342 -25.01 14.51 -13.40
CA LEU A 342 -24.87 15.91 -12.99
C LEU A 342 -23.91 16.70 -13.89
N LEU A 343 -22.87 16.05 -14.41
CA LEU A 343 -21.86 16.68 -15.27
C LEU A 343 -22.31 16.80 -16.72
N ARG A 344 -23.32 16.04 -17.17
CA ARG A 344 -23.75 16.03 -18.58
C ARG A 344 -24.07 17.41 -19.15
N SER A 345 -24.67 18.27 -18.33
CA SER A 345 -25.06 19.64 -18.70
C SER A 345 -23.99 20.69 -18.35
N GLN A 346 -22.78 20.26 -17.99
CA GLN A 346 -21.67 21.13 -17.61
C GLN A 346 -20.62 21.18 -18.72
N ALA A 347 -19.84 22.26 -18.74
CA ALA A 347 -18.68 22.40 -19.61
C ALA A 347 -17.41 22.26 -18.76
N PRO A 348 -16.89 21.03 -18.56
CA PRO A 348 -15.64 20.84 -17.83
C PRO A 348 -14.47 21.42 -18.64
N ALA A 349 -13.36 21.74 -17.97
CA ALA A 349 -12.16 22.23 -18.64
C ALA A 349 -11.38 21.11 -19.36
N ARG A 350 -11.62 19.85 -18.97
CA ARG A 350 -10.95 18.65 -19.50
C ARG A 350 -11.96 17.59 -19.89
N GLU A 351 -11.51 16.63 -20.69
CA GLU A 351 -12.26 15.39 -20.89
C GLU A 351 -12.42 14.66 -19.56
N ILE A 352 -13.63 14.17 -19.28
CA ILE A 352 -13.92 13.29 -18.15
C ILE A 352 -14.34 11.94 -18.69
N ARG A 353 -13.63 10.89 -18.29
CA ARG A 353 -13.92 9.50 -18.64
C ARG A 353 -14.50 8.81 -17.42
N PHE A 354 -15.76 8.42 -17.49
CA PHE A 354 -16.43 7.61 -16.47
C PHE A 354 -16.21 6.15 -16.80
N VAL A 355 -15.60 5.39 -15.90
CA VAL A 355 -15.14 4.03 -16.20
C VAL A 355 -15.57 3.04 -15.12
N ALA A 356 -16.38 2.06 -15.52
CA ALA A 356 -16.70 0.93 -14.67
C ALA A 356 -15.75 -0.24 -14.99
N TYR A 357 -14.96 -0.67 -14.00
CA TYR A 357 -14.03 -1.80 -14.11
C TYR A 357 -14.72 -3.11 -13.72
N SER A 358 -14.42 -4.19 -14.44
CA SER A 358 -14.66 -5.54 -13.91
C SER A 358 -13.41 -6.10 -13.26
N THR A 359 -13.57 -7.18 -12.50
CA THR A 359 -12.51 -8.07 -11.99
C THR A 359 -11.46 -7.39 -11.11
N GLU A 360 -11.87 -6.41 -10.32
CA GLU A 360 -11.05 -5.94 -9.22
C GLU A 360 -10.84 -7.08 -8.22
N GLU A 361 -11.92 -7.79 -7.89
CA GLU A 361 -11.99 -8.71 -6.76
C GLU A 361 -11.31 -10.06 -7.06
N PRO A 362 -11.00 -10.87 -6.02
CA PRO A 362 -10.47 -12.21 -6.22
C PRO A 362 -11.35 -13.05 -7.15
N PRO A 363 -10.75 -13.80 -8.10
CA PRO A 363 -9.34 -14.17 -8.17
C PRO A 363 -8.43 -13.21 -8.97
N SER A 364 -8.99 -12.15 -9.57
CA SER A 364 -8.24 -11.28 -10.48
C SER A 364 -7.45 -10.18 -9.78
N PHE A 365 -7.79 -9.85 -8.54
CA PHE A 365 -7.08 -8.88 -7.71
C PHE A 365 -5.55 -9.01 -7.79
N THR A 366 -4.86 -7.90 -8.04
CA THR A 366 -3.39 -7.78 -8.23
C THR A 366 -2.80 -8.52 -9.44
N THR A 367 -3.63 -9.06 -10.34
CA THR A 367 -3.17 -9.73 -11.56
C THR A 367 -3.30 -8.84 -12.79
N ARG A 368 -2.81 -9.33 -13.94
CA ARG A 368 -3.00 -8.67 -15.24
C ARG A 368 -4.44 -8.78 -15.77
N ASP A 369 -5.30 -9.53 -15.09
CA ASP A 369 -6.68 -9.76 -15.48
C ASP A 369 -7.67 -8.82 -14.77
N MET A 370 -7.17 -7.85 -13.99
CA MET A 370 -7.99 -6.75 -13.46
C MET A 370 -8.43 -5.80 -14.59
N GLY A 371 -9.68 -5.36 -14.54
CA GLY A 371 -10.24 -4.38 -15.47
C GLY A 371 -9.43 -3.09 -15.50
N SER A 372 -9.02 -2.53 -14.36
CA SER A 372 -8.22 -1.31 -14.32
C SER A 372 -6.83 -1.47 -14.96
N PHE A 373 -6.18 -2.62 -14.81
CA PHE A 373 -4.93 -2.93 -15.53
C PHE A 373 -5.14 -2.91 -17.05
N ARG A 374 -6.21 -3.55 -17.52
CA ARG A 374 -6.57 -3.62 -18.94
C ARG A 374 -6.93 -2.24 -19.50
N TYR A 375 -7.63 -1.43 -18.72
CA TYR A 375 -7.98 -0.07 -19.10
C TYR A 375 -6.75 0.85 -19.17
N MET A 376 -5.85 0.78 -18.19
CA MET A 376 -4.60 1.55 -18.21
C MET A 376 -3.74 1.19 -19.43
N ARG A 377 -3.69 -0.10 -19.79
CA ARG A 377 -3.03 -0.55 -21.02
C ARG A 377 -3.69 0.05 -22.27
N TYR A 378 -5.01 0.03 -22.35
CA TYR A 378 -5.77 0.65 -23.44
C TYR A 378 -5.47 2.16 -23.58
N LEU A 379 -5.41 2.90 -22.47
CA LEU A 379 -5.08 4.33 -22.47
C LEU A 379 -3.67 4.57 -23.07
N LYS A 380 -2.67 3.78 -22.65
CA LYS A 380 -1.30 3.86 -23.17
C LYS A 380 -1.23 3.56 -24.66
N GLU A 381 -1.84 2.45 -25.09
CA GLU A 381 -1.85 2.03 -26.50
C GLU A 381 -2.58 3.02 -27.40
N SER A 382 -3.59 3.71 -26.86
CA SER A 382 -4.35 4.74 -27.58
C SER A 382 -3.72 6.14 -27.50
N GLY A 383 -2.59 6.31 -26.81
CA GLY A 383 -1.94 7.60 -26.63
C GLY A 383 -2.74 8.64 -25.83
N VAL A 384 -3.71 8.18 -25.02
CA VAL A 384 -4.53 9.08 -24.20
C VAL A 384 -3.71 9.57 -23.00
N LYS A 385 -3.55 10.89 -22.88
CA LYS A 385 -2.92 11.52 -21.71
C LYS A 385 -3.88 11.54 -20.54
N VAL A 386 -3.39 11.17 -19.35
CA VAL A 386 -4.18 11.18 -18.11
C VAL A 386 -3.76 12.39 -17.26
N TYR A 387 -4.70 13.28 -16.97
CA TYR A 387 -4.48 14.32 -15.97
C TYR A 387 -4.41 13.67 -14.59
N GLY A 388 -5.40 12.88 -14.23
CA GLY A 388 -5.44 12.10 -13.01
C GLY A 388 -6.57 11.07 -13.01
N LEU A 389 -6.38 10.00 -12.24
CA LEU A 389 -7.47 9.12 -11.84
C LEU A 389 -8.00 9.55 -10.47
N LEU A 390 -9.31 9.64 -10.34
CA LEU A 390 -10.02 9.56 -9.06
C LEU A 390 -10.74 8.21 -9.02
N ASN A 391 -10.19 7.27 -8.26
CA ASN A 391 -10.76 5.94 -8.08
C ASN A 391 -11.73 5.95 -6.90
N LEU A 392 -12.97 5.57 -7.13
CA LEU A 392 -14.03 5.50 -6.13
C LEU A 392 -14.11 4.09 -5.56
N GLU A 393 -14.05 3.98 -4.24
CA GLU A 393 -13.89 2.70 -3.55
C GLU A 393 -14.66 2.72 -2.22
N MET A 394 -15.85 2.10 -2.17
CA MET A 394 -16.72 2.07 -0.98
C MET A 394 -17.03 3.45 -0.39
N LEU A 395 -18.23 3.96 -0.62
CA LEU A 395 -18.60 5.33 -0.28
C LEU A 395 -19.92 5.42 0.50
N GLY A 396 -20.44 4.30 1.00
CA GLY A 396 -21.76 4.21 1.58
C GLY A 396 -21.79 4.03 3.10
N TYR A 397 -20.73 3.55 3.74
CA TYR A 397 -20.76 3.16 5.14
C TYR A 397 -20.11 4.18 6.09
N PHE A 398 -20.94 4.85 6.91
CA PHE A 398 -20.50 5.88 7.85
C PHE A 398 -20.93 5.58 9.29
N ASN A 399 -20.05 5.86 10.25
CA ASN A 399 -20.34 5.72 11.68
C ASN A 399 -19.84 6.95 12.45
N ALA A 400 -20.76 7.77 12.99
CA ALA A 400 -20.39 8.97 13.75
C ALA A 400 -20.06 8.69 15.24
N LYS A 401 -20.16 7.43 15.70
CA LYS A 401 -19.84 7.09 17.08
C LYS A 401 -18.35 7.25 17.38
N PRO A 402 -17.96 7.72 18.57
CA PRO A 402 -16.57 7.66 19.01
C PRO A 402 -15.99 6.25 18.88
N LYS A 403 -14.72 6.16 18.48
CA LYS A 403 -13.97 4.90 18.29
C LYS A 403 -14.51 3.96 17.20
N SER A 404 -15.39 4.42 16.31
CA SER A 404 -15.90 3.62 15.21
C SER A 404 -14.88 3.44 14.07
N GLN A 405 -13.77 4.17 14.08
CA GLN A 405 -12.68 4.07 13.13
C GLN A 405 -11.49 3.33 13.75
N LEU A 406 -11.23 2.09 13.32
CA LEU A 406 -10.18 1.22 13.87
C LEU A 406 -8.84 1.36 13.12
N PHE A 407 -8.30 2.58 13.06
CA PHE A 407 -6.99 2.79 12.47
C PHE A 407 -5.86 2.08 13.23
N PRO A 408 -4.74 1.75 12.54
CA PRO A 408 -3.50 1.40 13.22
C PRO A 408 -3.06 2.48 14.22
N PRO A 409 -2.32 2.13 15.29
CA PRO A 409 -2.01 3.04 16.39
C PRO A 409 -1.36 4.36 15.95
N PHE A 410 -0.49 4.33 14.94
CA PHE A 410 0.19 5.51 14.43
C PHE A 410 -0.74 6.43 13.63
N MET A 411 -1.71 5.87 12.91
CA MET A 411 -2.74 6.62 12.18
C MET A 411 -3.78 7.21 13.13
N SER A 412 -4.14 6.48 14.20
CA SER A 412 -5.08 6.98 15.22
C SER A 412 -4.58 8.19 16.02
N LEU A 413 -3.30 8.58 15.89
CA LEU A 413 -2.76 9.79 16.52
C LEU A 413 -3.06 11.06 15.73
N ILE A 414 -3.35 10.95 14.42
CA ILE A 414 -3.47 12.09 13.51
C ILE A 414 -4.77 12.10 12.70
N HIS A 415 -5.49 10.97 12.66
CA HIS A 415 -6.78 10.84 12.00
C HIS A 415 -7.90 10.68 13.02
N PRO A 416 -9.14 11.10 12.68
CA PRO A 416 -10.28 10.99 13.57
C PRO A 416 -10.60 9.54 13.95
N ASP A 417 -11.10 9.36 15.18
CA ASP A 417 -11.55 8.06 15.72
C ASP A 417 -13.02 7.74 15.35
N ARG A 418 -13.70 8.67 14.66
CA ARG A 418 -15.05 8.55 14.12
C ARG A 418 -15.00 8.29 12.63
N GLY A 419 -15.90 7.47 12.12
CA GLY A 419 -16.00 7.09 10.71
C GLY A 419 -17.03 7.91 9.93
N ASP A 420 -17.03 9.23 10.08
CA ASP A 420 -18.00 10.16 9.47
C ASP A 420 -17.37 11.06 8.39
N PHE A 421 -16.33 10.56 7.73
CA PHE A 421 -15.54 11.22 6.68
C PHE A 421 -15.25 10.28 5.51
N VAL A 422 -14.84 10.83 4.37
CA VAL A 422 -14.17 10.08 3.29
C VAL A 422 -12.68 10.40 3.26
N SER A 423 -11.88 9.42 2.88
CA SER A 423 -10.43 9.52 2.79
C SER A 423 -9.97 9.60 1.35
N LEU A 424 -9.03 10.51 1.07
CA LEU A 424 -8.34 10.64 -0.20
C LEU A 424 -6.89 10.20 -0.05
N THR A 425 -6.55 9.09 -0.69
CA THR A 425 -5.25 8.44 -0.54
C THR A 425 -4.37 8.66 -1.76
N SER A 426 -3.08 8.96 -1.54
CA SER A 426 -2.11 9.16 -2.62
C SER A 426 -0.73 8.53 -2.34
N ASN A 427 0.01 8.25 -3.42
CA ASN A 427 1.47 8.05 -3.38
C ASN A 427 2.23 9.38 -3.54
N LEU A 428 3.57 9.31 -3.56
CA LEU A 428 4.44 10.50 -3.73
C LEU A 428 4.29 11.17 -5.10
N GLY A 429 4.21 10.39 -6.18
CA GLY A 429 4.02 10.93 -7.54
C GLY A 429 2.71 11.68 -7.71
N SER A 430 1.69 11.35 -6.91
CA SER A 430 0.36 11.95 -6.97
C SER A 430 0.12 13.01 -5.89
N TYR A 431 1.13 13.36 -5.07
CA TYR A 431 0.95 14.31 -3.95
C TYR A 431 0.50 15.70 -4.40
N GLY A 432 1.01 16.18 -5.55
CA GLY A 432 0.54 17.45 -6.13
C GLY A 432 -0.93 17.40 -6.53
N LEU A 433 -1.39 16.27 -7.11
CA LEU A 433 -2.78 16.04 -7.46
C LEU A 433 -3.65 15.97 -6.19
N LEU A 434 -3.19 15.26 -5.16
CA LEU A 434 -3.86 15.17 -3.85
C LEU A 434 -4.16 16.56 -3.28
N LYS A 435 -3.15 17.44 -3.23
CA LYS A 435 -3.31 18.79 -2.68
C LYS A 435 -4.19 19.68 -3.55
N SER A 436 -4.14 19.51 -4.87
CA SER A 436 -5.06 20.19 -5.79
C SER A 436 -6.52 19.79 -5.50
N VAL A 437 -6.81 18.48 -5.48
CA VAL A 437 -8.15 17.95 -5.22
C VAL A 437 -8.64 18.30 -3.83
N GLU A 438 -7.81 18.17 -2.79
CA GLU A 438 -8.16 18.56 -1.42
C GLU A 438 -8.57 20.04 -1.35
N LYS A 439 -7.82 20.93 -1.99
CA LYS A 439 -8.13 22.36 -2.02
C LYS A 439 -9.48 22.62 -2.69
N THR A 440 -9.72 22.05 -3.87
CA THR A 440 -10.99 22.24 -4.60
C THR A 440 -12.17 21.61 -3.87
N TRP A 441 -11.99 20.44 -3.26
CA TRP A 441 -13.01 19.79 -2.43
C TRP A 441 -13.46 20.73 -1.31
N ARG A 442 -12.52 21.29 -0.55
CA ARG A 442 -12.82 22.20 0.57
C ARG A 442 -13.44 23.53 0.14
N GLN A 443 -13.32 23.91 -1.14
CA GLN A 443 -13.99 25.09 -1.71
C GLN A 443 -15.44 24.82 -2.07
N GLY A 444 -15.76 23.61 -2.54
CA GLY A 444 -17.10 23.25 -3.02
C GLY A 444 -17.93 22.41 -2.07
N SER A 445 -17.33 21.88 -1.01
CA SER A 445 -18.01 20.99 -0.07
C SER A 445 -17.48 21.15 1.36
N ALA A 446 -18.42 21.15 2.31
CA ALA A 446 -18.13 21.06 3.74
C ALA A 446 -18.01 19.60 4.22
N PHE A 447 -18.20 18.61 3.33
CA PHE A 447 -18.13 17.20 3.71
C PHE A 447 -16.71 16.84 4.20
N PRO A 448 -16.56 16.20 5.37
CA PRO A 448 -15.25 15.87 5.94
C PRO A 448 -14.40 15.01 5.00
N LEU A 449 -13.19 15.52 4.70
CA LEU A 449 -12.19 14.86 3.86
C LEU A 449 -10.87 14.72 4.62
N GLU A 450 -10.44 13.48 4.78
CA GLU A 450 -9.14 13.11 5.37
C GLU A 450 -8.14 12.75 4.26
N THR A 451 -6.95 13.34 4.29
CA THR A 451 -5.91 12.99 3.31
C THR A 451 -4.91 12.02 3.90
N VAL A 452 -4.65 10.93 3.19
CA VAL A 452 -3.66 9.93 3.61
C VAL A 452 -2.55 9.90 2.58
N PHE A 453 -1.34 10.23 3.03
CA PHE A 453 -0.14 10.11 2.23
C PHE A 453 0.60 8.83 2.61
N LEU A 454 0.79 7.96 1.63
CA LEU A 454 1.50 6.70 1.82
C LEU A 454 2.87 6.76 1.13
N PRO A 455 4.00 6.84 1.87
CA PRO A 455 5.26 6.36 1.31
C PRO A 455 5.04 4.87 0.96
N ALA A 456 5.61 4.37 -0.14
CA ALA A 456 5.38 3.03 -0.71
C ALA A 456 5.76 1.85 0.24
N VAL A 457 5.05 1.77 1.37
CA VAL A 457 5.07 0.79 2.46
C VAL A 457 3.76 0.01 2.29
N PRO A 458 3.74 -1.31 2.50
CA PRO A 458 2.67 -2.18 1.99
C PRO A 458 1.39 -1.98 2.80
N SER A 459 0.63 -0.92 2.53
CA SER A 459 -0.73 -0.82 3.02
C SER A 459 -1.59 -1.67 2.10
N ALA A 460 -1.60 -2.99 2.34
CA ALA A 460 -2.67 -3.89 1.90
C ALA A 460 -4.09 -3.43 2.31
N LEU A 461 -4.16 -2.33 3.06
CA LEU A 461 -5.33 -1.71 3.65
C LEU A 461 -5.92 -0.55 2.80
N PHE A 462 -5.21 -0.12 1.75
CA PHE A 462 -5.65 0.95 0.84
C PHE A 462 -5.33 0.57 -0.63
N ILE A 463 -5.46 -0.71 -0.97
CA ILE A 463 -5.25 -1.20 -2.33
C ILE A 463 -6.60 -1.25 -3.04
N SER A 464 -6.62 -0.76 -4.28
CA SER A 464 -7.73 -0.91 -5.23
C SER A 464 -7.15 -0.61 -6.64
N ASP A 465 -8.01 -0.44 -7.63
CA ASP A 465 -7.71 -0.21 -9.06
C ASP A 465 -6.66 0.88 -9.35
N HIS A 466 -6.57 1.91 -8.50
CA HIS A 466 -5.61 3.01 -8.64
C HIS A 466 -4.13 2.55 -8.65
N LEU A 467 -3.82 1.39 -8.08
CA LEU A 467 -2.45 0.84 -8.12
C LEU A 467 -1.96 0.62 -9.56
N ASN A 468 -2.85 0.20 -10.47
CA ASN A 468 -2.49 -0.06 -11.87
C ASN A 468 -2.05 1.21 -12.61
N PHE A 469 -2.57 2.37 -12.19
CA PHE A 469 -2.16 3.68 -12.67
C PHE A 469 -0.82 4.10 -12.07
N TRP A 470 -0.62 3.91 -10.77
CA TRP A 470 0.67 4.19 -10.12
C TRP A 470 1.81 3.35 -10.71
N PHE A 471 1.61 2.04 -10.93
CA PHE A 471 2.61 1.17 -11.59
C PHE A 471 2.89 1.60 -13.03
N SER A 472 1.95 2.30 -13.66
CA SER A 472 2.10 2.84 -15.00
C SER A 472 2.78 4.22 -15.04
N GLY A 473 3.09 4.81 -13.88
CA GLY A 473 3.65 6.16 -13.76
C GLY A 473 2.60 7.28 -13.81
N GLU A 474 1.31 6.95 -13.84
CA GLU A 474 0.23 7.93 -13.88
C GLU A 474 -0.16 8.43 -12.50
N ARG A 475 -0.67 9.67 -12.45
CA ARG A 475 -1.19 10.26 -11.21
C ARG A 475 -2.57 9.67 -10.91
N ALA A 476 -2.74 9.16 -9.69
CA ALA A 476 -4.00 8.59 -9.25
C ALA A 476 -4.25 8.80 -7.76
N LEU A 477 -5.52 8.94 -7.41
CA LEU A 477 -6.01 9.06 -6.04
C LEU A 477 -7.11 8.01 -5.83
N MET A 478 -7.23 7.50 -4.60
CA MET A 478 -8.37 6.70 -4.18
C MET A 478 -9.21 7.48 -3.19
N LEU A 479 -10.52 7.57 -3.45
CA LEU A 479 -11.52 8.14 -2.56
C LEU A 479 -12.34 7.00 -1.95
N THR A 480 -12.32 6.88 -0.63
CA THR A 480 -12.95 5.76 0.09
C THR A 480 -13.49 6.18 1.44
N ASP A 481 -14.55 5.53 1.92
CA ASP A 481 -14.98 5.62 3.30
C ASP A 481 -14.07 4.81 4.25
N THR A 482 -12.98 4.20 3.77
CA THR A 482 -12.02 3.42 4.55
C THR A 482 -12.55 2.09 5.10
N ALA A 483 -13.65 1.57 4.54
CA ALA A 483 -14.39 0.35 4.88
C ALA A 483 -13.67 -0.67 5.77
N TYR A 484 -12.49 -1.18 5.38
CA TYR A 484 -11.67 -2.12 6.16
C TYR A 484 -11.55 -1.76 7.65
N PHE A 485 -11.52 -0.47 7.98
CA PHE A 485 -11.34 0.06 9.34
C PHE A 485 -12.65 0.40 10.08
N ARG A 486 -13.82 0.35 9.42
CA ARG A 486 -15.11 0.76 10.04
C ARG A 486 -16.31 -0.11 9.68
N ASN A 487 -16.33 -0.74 8.51
CA ASN A 487 -17.45 -1.52 8.01
C ASN A 487 -17.30 -3.01 8.42
N PRO A 488 -18.13 -3.53 9.35
CA PRO A 488 -18.11 -4.94 9.73
C PRO A 488 -18.57 -5.85 8.59
N PHE A 489 -19.28 -5.33 7.60
CA PHE A 489 -19.85 -6.09 6.50
C PHE A 489 -18.92 -6.19 5.28
N TYR A 490 -17.74 -5.55 5.32
CA TYR A 490 -16.72 -5.66 4.26
C TYR A 490 -16.36 -7.14 3.99
N HIS A 491 -16.52 -7.56 2.74
CA HIS A 491 -16.41 -8.97 2.28
C HIS A 491 -17.31 -9.95 3.09
N GLN A 492 -18.53 -9.53 3.45
CA GLN A 492 -19.52 -10.37 4.13
C GLN A 492 -20.86 -10.33 3.40
N TYR A 493 -21.67 -11.37 3.58
CA TYR A 493 -23.05 -11.44 3.05
C TYR A 493 -23.95 -10.29 3.55
N GLY A 494 -23.61 -9.68 4.69
CA GLY A 494 -24.34 -8.55 5.25
C GLY A 494 -24.09 -7.20 4.54
N ASP A 495 -23.25 -7.15 3.51
CA ASP A 495 -23.02 -5.94 2.73
C ASP A 495 -24.21 -5.64 1.81
N THR A 496 -25.22 -4.99 2.40
CA THR A 496 -26.58 -4.88 1.89
C THR A 496 -27.04 -3.42 1.80
N PRO A 497 -27.95 -3.07 0.87
CA PRO A 497 -28.34 -1.67 0.63
C PRO A 497 -28.91 -0.94 1.85
N ASP A 498 -29.47 -1.65 2.83
CA ASP A 498 -29.99 -1.06 4.05
C ASP A 498 -28.89 -0.63 5.05
N LYS A 499 -27.60 -0.88 4.76
CA LYS A 499 -26.49 -0.46 5.62
C LYS A 499 -25.85 0.88 5.23
N LEU A 500 -26.28 1.49 4.13
CA LEU A 500 -25.63 2.68 3.57
C LEU A 500 -26.34 3.99 3.97
N ASP A 501 -25.56 5.07 4.09
CA ASP A 501 -26.06 6.43 4.32
C ASP A 501 -26.09 7.22 2.99
N TYR A 502 -27.26 7.20 2.36
CA TYR A 502 -27.46 7.79 1.04
C TYR A 502 -27.40 9.33 1.02
N GLU A 503 -27.63 10.02 2.14
CA GLU A 503 -27.49 11.47 2.20
C GLU A 503 -26.01 11.88 2.23
N ARG A 504 -25.18 11.11 2.95
CA ARG A 504 -23.73 11.31 2.89
C ARG A 504 -23.17 10.95 1.52
N MET A 505 -23.65 9.88 0.88
CA MET A 505 -23.30 9.58 -0.51
C MET A 505 -23.69 10.71 -1.47
N ALA A 506 -24.85 11.35 -1.27
CA ALA A 506 -25.28 12.50 -2.07
C ALA A 506 -24.31 13.69 -1.89
N ALA A 507 -23.92 14.00 -0.65
CA ALA A 507 -22.94 15.05 -0.36
C ALA A 507 -21.56 14.76 -0.99
N VAL A 508 -21.09 13.51 -0.91
CA VAL A 508 -19.86 13.05 -1.58
C VAL A 508 -19.97 13.20 -3.10
N THR A 509 -21.09 12.82 -3.69
CA THR A 509 -21.34 12.95 -5.15
C THR A 509 -21.26 14.41 -5.60
N GLY A 510 -21.85 15.33 -4.83
CA GLY A 510 -21.76 16.77 -5.09
C GLY A 510 -20.32 17.28 -5.04
N ALA A 511 -19.54 16.83 -4.07
CA ALA A 511 -18.13 17.21 -3.93
C ALA A 511 -17.25 16.67 -5.08
N VAL A 512 -17.42 15.40 -5.45
CA VAL A 512 -16.74 14.78 -6.61
C VAL A 512 -17.08 15.54 -7.89
N THR A 513 -18.36 15.83 -8.11
CA THR A 513 -18.83 16.59 -9.27
C THR A 513 -18.20 17.99 -9.32
N PHE A 514 -18.11 18.67 -8.17
CA PHE A 514 -17.49 19.99 -8.09
C PHE A 514 -15.98 19.95 -8.44
N VAL A 515 -15.25 18.94 -7.94
CA VAL A 515 -13.83 18.75 -8.26
C VAL A 515 -13.63 18.57 -9.77
N LEU A 516 -14.36 17.63 -10.37
CA LEU A 516 -14.21 17.29 -11.79
C LEU A 516 -14.65 18.43 -12.73
N LYS A 517 -15.65 19.21 -12.33
CA LYS A 517 -16.09 20.40 -13.09
C LYS A 517 -15.05 21.52 -13.05
N THR A 518 -14.40 21.71 -11.90
CA THR A 518 -13.54 22.89 -11.64
C THR A 518 -12.12 22.70 -12.12
N GLN A 519 -11.61 21.47 -12.02
CA GLN A 519 -10.27 21.12 -12.50
C GLN A 519 -10.39 20.56 -13.90
#